data_AF-A0A7M3MLK9-F1
#
_entry.id   AF-A0A7M3MLK9-F1
#
_cell.length_a   1.000
_cell.length_b   1.000
_cell.length_c   1.000
_cell.angle_alpha   90.00
_cell.angle_beta   90.00
_cell.angle_gamma   90.00
#
_symmetry.space_group_name_H-M   'P 1'
#
loop_
_entity.id
_entity.type
_entity.pdbx_description
1 polymer ?
#
loop_
_entity_poly.entity_id
_entity_poly.type
_entity_poly.pdbx_seq_one_letter_code
_entity_poly.pdbx_strand_id
1 'polypeptide(L)'
;MGHGPKATNPLRRRFHRPRWRPEHWVSWRPNGLGLQKPNHYKEMLTTVAENRGQLRYATRILTQGVCDGCALGVAGLHDWTIDGIHLCTTRLNLLKVNTMGAMADDALADVAALRTRSPAQLRELGRLAHPMLRRRGEPGFTRISWDQAMALAADRVRAALPDRFGIFTTSRGITNEVYY
;
A
#
# COMPACT_ATOMS: atom_id res chain seq x y z
N MET A 1 35.77 -44.63 68.09
CA MET A 1 36.45 -43.93 66.97
C MET A 1 36.32 -44.79 65.72
N GLY A 2 36.05 -44.19 64.55
CA GLY A 2 35.89 -44.89 63.27
C GLY A 2 34.56 -44.56 62.58
N HIS A 3 34.34 -43.28 62.22
CA HIS A 3 34.40 -42.81 60.83
C HIS A 3 33.37 -43.46 59.90
N GLY A 4 32.17 -42.87 59.87
CA GLY A 4 31.13 -43.17 58.88
C GLY A 4 31.50 -42.66 57.48
N PRO A 5 30.91 -43.24 56.42
CA PRO A 5 31.23 -42.87 55.04
C PRO A 5 30.75 -41.45 54.72
N LYS A 6 31.67 -40.61 54.25
CA LYS A 6 31.37 -39.28 53.71
C LYS A 6 30.64 -39.42 52.37
N ALA A 7 29.40 -38.97 52.32
CA ALA A 7 28.66 -38.83 51.07
C ALA A 7 29.38 -37.85 50.14
N THR A 8 29.83 -38.32 48.98
CA THR A 8 30.35 -37.48 47.90
C THR A 8 29.16 -37.01 47.07
N ASN A 9 28.87 -35.71 47.11
CA ASN A 9 27.90 -35.06 46.23
C ASN A 9 28.64 -34.49 45.00
N PRO A 10 28.50 -35.04 43.78
CA PRO A 10 29.19 -34.53 42.60
C PRO A 10 28.23 -33.80 41.65
N LEU A 11 27.25 -33.06 42.14
CA LEU A 11 26.50 -32.10 41.32
C LEU A 11 27.00 -30.67 41.52
N ARG A 12 28.31 -30.46 41.43
CA ARG A 12 28.86 -29.14 41.06
C ARG A 12 28.67 -28.96 39.56
N ARG A 13 27.47 -28.54 39.14
CA ARG A 13 27.28 -27.95 37.80
C ARG A 13 28.14 -26.69 37.73
N ARG A 14 29.35 -26.82 37.19
CA ARG A 14 30.15 -25.67 36.79
C ARG A 14 29.36 -24.98 35.68
N PHE A 15 28.81 -23.80 35.96
CA PHE A 15 28.32 -22.92 34.92
C PHE A 15 29.52 -22.55 34.05
N HIS A 16 29.69 -23.26 32.93
CA HIS A 16 30.67 -22.90 31.92
C HIS A 16 30.28 -21.52 31.39
N ARG A 17 31.14 -20.52 31.61
CA ARG A 17 31.00 -19.24 30.92
C ARG A 17 31.08 -19.53 29.42
N PRO A 18 30.11 -19.06 28.61
CA PRO A 18 30.13 -19.33 27.18
C PRO A 18 31.46 -18.82 26.59
N ARG A 19 32.25 -19.73 26.02
CA ARG A 19 33.46 -19.37 25.26
C ARG A 19 33.02 -18.83 23.90
N TRP A 20 33.57 -17.68 23.54
CA TRP A 20 33.41 -17.10 22.21
C TRP A 20 34.02 -18.07 21.17
N ARG A 21 33.19 -18.63 20.28
CA ARG A 21 33.58 -19.54 19.19
C ARG A 21 33.23 -18.92 17.82
N PRO A 22 34.07 -18.03 17.28
CA PRO A 22 33.82 -17.37 16.00
C PRO A 22 33.66 -18.33 14.81
N GLU A 23 34.27 -19.52 14.90
CA GLU A 23 34.16 -20.61 13.93
C GLU A 23 32.72 -21.10 13.68
N HIS A 24 31.80 -20.88 14.61
CA HIS A 24 30.39 -21.25 14.47
C HIS A 24 29.48 -20.05 14.17
N TRP A 25 30.06 -18.86 13.93
CA TRP A 25 29.27 -17.69 13.65
C TRP A 25 28.78 -17.72 12.21
N VAL A 26 27.46 -17.75 12.05
CA VAL A 26 26.80 -17.58 10.75
C VAL A 26 26.90 -16.13 10.27
N SER A 27 27.22 -15.18 11.17
CA SER A 27 27.38 -13.76 10.87
C SER A 27 28.13 -13.01 11.97
N TRP A 28 28.82 -11.93 11.60
CA TRP A 28 29.40 -10.94 12.51
C TRP A 28 28.35 -10.06 13.22
N ARG A 29 27.08 -10.16 12.81
CA ARG A 29 26.00 -9.40 13.43
C ARG A 29 25.51 -10.13 14.68
N PRO A 30 25.52 -9.49 15.86
CA PRO A 30 25.11 -10.14 17.10
C PRO A 30 23.67 -10.62 16.96
N ASN A 31 23.42 -11.89 17.29
CA ASN A 31 22.10 -12.54 17.19
C ASN A 31 21.41 -12.40 15.81
N GLY A 32 22.16 -12.25 14.73
CA GLY A 32 21.59 -12.15 13.37
C GLY A 32 20.83 -10.85 13.09
N LEU A 33 21.08 -9.77 13.85
CA LEU A 33 20.40 -8.49 13.67
C LEU A 33 20.40 -8.02 12.20
N GLY A 34 19.21 -7.74 11.67
CA GLY A 34 19.01 -7.28 10.29
C GLY A 34 19.26 -8.33 9.21
N LEU A 35 19.44 -9.62 9.56
CA LEU A 35 19.46 -10.73 8.59
C LEU A 35 18.07 -11.31 8.37
N GLN A 36 17.22 -11.33 9.40
CA GLN A 36 15.81 -11.65 9.25
C GLN A 36 15.10 -10.46 8.61
N LYS A 37 14.47 -10.70 7.46
CA LYS A 37 13.57 -9.75 6.80
C LYS A 37 12.19 -9.82 7.47
N PRO A 38 11.37 -8.74 7.41
CA PRO A 38 11.58 -7.48 6.70
C PRO A 38 12.35 -6.42 7.50
N ASN A 39 13.07 -5.53 6.81
CA ASN A 39 13.80 -4.39 7.40
C ASN A 39 13.39 -3.04 6.78
N HIS A 40 12.17 -2.95 6.25
CA HIS A 40 11.64 -1.76 5.54
C HIS A 40 11.04 -0.71 6.49
N TYR A 41 11.68 -0.48 7.64
CA TYR A 41 11.13 0.39 8.70
C TYR A 41 10.93 1.84 8.24
N LYS A 42 11.87 2.39 7.46
CA LYS A 42 11.75 3.75 6.89
C LYS A 42 10.49 3.87 6.04
N GLU A 43 10.23 2.87 5.21
CA GLU A 43 9.09 2.86 4.30
C GLU A 43 7.77 2.71 5.06
N MET A 44 7.73 1.85 6.08
CA MET A 44 6.59 1.75 6.99
C MET A 44 6.29 3.09 7.68
N LEU A 45 7.32 3.80 8.15
CA LEU A 45 7.17 5.14 8.75
C LEU A 45 6.65 6.16 7.73
N THR A 46 7.16 6.13 6.50
CA THR A 46 6.64 6.96 5.40
C THR A 46 5.15 6.68 5.16
N THR A 47 4.74 5.41 5.08
CA THR A 47 3.34 5.05 4.90
C THR A 47 2.47 5.58 6.03
N VAL A 48 2.92 5.45 7.29
CA VAL A 48 2.19 6.02 8.43
C VAL A 48 2.04 7.54 8.29
N ALA A 49 3.12 8.24 7.92
CA ALA A 49 3.10 9.69 7.72
C ALA A 49 2.16 10.13 6.58
N GLU A 50 2.17 9.42 5.45
CA GLU A 50 1.29 9.68 4.30
C GLU A 50 -0.18 9.46 4.63
N ASN A 51 -0.48 8.52 5.53
CA ASN A 51 -1.85 8.14 5.92
C ASN A 51 -2.30 8.77 7.25
N ARG A 52 -1.51 9.69 7.83
CA ARG A 52 -1.71 10.24 9.19
C ARG A 52 -3.10 10.87 9.42
N GLY A 53 -3.73 11.40 8.37
CA GLY A 53 -5.07 11.98 8.43
C GLY A 53 -6.20 10.95 8.51
N GLN A 54 -5.93 9.68 8.20
CA GLN A 54 -6.92 8.61 8.06
C GLN A 54 -6.46 7.28 8.67
N LEU A 55 -5.62 7.31 9.71
CA LEU A 55 -5.00 6.10 10.29
C LEU A 55 -6.01 5.03 10.69
N ARG A 56 -7.13 5.42 11.31
CA ARG A 56 -8.19 4.47 11.70
C ARG A 56 -8.77 3.74 10.49
N TYR A 57 -8.97 4.46 9.39
CA TYR A 57 -9.48 3.88 8.15
C TYR A 57 -8.41 3.03 7.44
N ALA A 58 -7.16 3.51 7.39
CA ALA A 58 -6.01 2.74 6.93
C ALA A 58 -5.88 1.40 7.68
N THR A 59 -5.99 1.40 9.00
CA THR A 59 -5.95 0.17 9.81
C THR A 59 -7.08 -0.78 9.46
N ARG A 60 -8.30 -0.27 9.25
CA ARG A 60 -9.44 -1.09 8.80
C ARG A 60 -9.18 -1.70 7.42
N ILE A 61 -8.65 -0.95 6.46
CA ILE A 61 -8.27 -1.48 5.14
C ILE A 61 -7.24 -2.60 5.29
N LEU A 62 -6.22 -2.41 6.13
CA LEU A 62 -5.18 -3.43 6.32
C LEU A 62 -5.68 -4.68 7.05
N THR A 63 -6.60 -4.54 8.00
CA THR A 63 -7.06 -5.65 8.86
C THR A 63 -8.34 -6.33 8.37
N GLN A 64 -9.14 -5.66 7.56
CA GLN A 64 -10.45 -6.14 7.08
C GLN A 64 -10.58 -6.14 5.55
N GLY A 65 -9.72 -5.40 4.85
CA GLY A 65 -9.76 -5.28 3.39
C GLY A 65 -8.90 -6.32 2.67
N VAL A 66 -9.10 -6.40 1.36
CA VAL A 66 -8.26 -7.20 0.46
C VAL A 66 -7.02 -6.42 0.01
N CYS A 67 -5.99 -7.12 -0.45
CA CYS A 67 -4.79 -6.48 -1.00
C CYS A 67 -5.01 -6.00 -2.45
N ASP A 68 -4.87 -4.69 -2.68
CA ASP A 68 -4.98 -4.08 -4.02
C ASP A 68 -3.76 -4.35 -4.94
N GLY A 69 -2.68 -4.91 -4.39
CA GLY A 69 -1.40 -5.03 -5.07
C GLY A 69 -0.94 -6.44 -5.38
N CYS A 70 -1.63 -7.47 -4.88
CA CYS A 70 -1.16 -8.85 -4.96
C CYS A 70 -2.30 -9.80 -5.35
N ALA A 71 -2.00 -10.71 -6.29
CA ALA A 71 -2.92 -11.75 -6.73
C ALA A 71 -3.13 -12.88 -5.70
N LEU A 72 -2.34 -12.93 -4.61
CA LEU A 72 -2.44 -13.95 -3.56
C LEU A 72 -3.69 -13.81 -2.66
N GLY A 73 -4.57 -12.85 -2.94
CA GLY A 73 -5.88 -12.75 -2.29
C GLY A 73 -5.82 -12.52 -0.77
N VAL A 74 -4.77 -11.85 -0.28
CA VAL A 74 -4.62 -11.51 1.15
C VAL A 74 -5.87 -10.77 1.63
N ALA A 75 -6.55 -11.35 2.62
CA ALA A 75 -7.72 -10.77 3.26
C ALA A 75 -7.36 -10.43 4.71
N GLY A 76 -7.50 -9.16 5.07
CA GLY A 76 -6.93 -8.65 6.31
C GLY A 76 -5.41 -8.78 6.29
N LEU A 77 -4.80 -9.38 7.32
CA LEU A 77 -3.34 -9.51 7.44
C LEU A 77 -2.81 -10.90 7.11
N HIS A 78 -3.62 -11.81 6.59
CA HIS A 78 -3.24 -13.21 6.38
C HIS A 78 -3.65 -13.68 4.99
N ASP A 79 -2.96 -14.73 4.52
CA ASP A 79 -3.34 -15.50 3.34
C ASP A 79 -3.22 -17.00 3.63
N TRP A 80 -3.36 -17.82 2.60
CA TRP A 80 -3.25 -19.27 2.66
C TRP A 80 -1.87 -19.83 2.27
N THR A 81 -0.90 -18.95 1.97
CA THR A 81 0.41 -19.32 1.41
C THR A 81 1.51 -19.28 2.45
N ILE A 82 1.51 -18.27 3.35
CA ILE A 82 2.53 -18.10 4.38
C ILE A 82 1.92 -18.07 5.77
N ASP A 83 2.66 -18.62 6.74
CA ASP A 83 2.30 -18.48 8.14
C ASP A 83 2.59 -17.06 8.65
N GLY A 84 1.65 -16.48 9.39
CA GLY A 84 1.79 -15.16 10.03
C GLY A 84 1.33 -13.98 9.17
N ILE A 85 1.84 -12.78 9.49
CA ILE A 85 1.36 -11.53 8.89
C ILE A 85 1.89 -11.37 7.45
N HIS A 86 0.97 -11.34 6.50
CA HIS A 86 1.24 -10.91 5.13
C HIS A 86 1.01 -9.40 4.97
N LEU A 87 2.10 -8.65 5.14
CA LEU A 87 2.12 -7.21 4.87
C LEU A 87 3.40 -6.86 4.09
N CYS A 88 3.23 -6.62 2.78
CA CYS A 88 4.32 -6.24 1.90
C CYS A 88 4.35 -4.73 1.65
N THR A 89 5.52 -4.24 1.26
CA THR A 89 5.74 -2.86 0.88
C THR A 89 4.77 -2.36 -0.21
N THR A 90 4.50 -3.19 -1.22
CA THR A 90 3.58 -2.80 -2.31
C THR A 90 2.20 -2.45 -1.77
N ARG A 91 1.67 -3.24 -0.83
CA ARG A 91 0.37 -2.98 -0.21
C ARG A 91 0.40 -1.71 0.62
N LEU A 92 1.48 -1.47 1.37
CA LEU A 92 1.66 -0.25 2.16
C LEU A 92 1.70 1.00 1.26
N ASN A 93 2.42 0.95 0.14
CA ASN A 93 2.53 2.06 -0.81
C ASN A 93 1.22 2.35 -1.55
N LEU A 94 0.37 1.32 -1.75
CA LEU A 94 -0.95 1.49 -2.37
C LEU A 94 -2.02 2.00 -1.40
N LEU A 95 -1.79 1.92 -0.09
CA LEU A 95 -2.77 2.31 0.93
C LEU A 95 -3.26 3.75 0.75
N LYS A 96 -2.36 4.65 0.32
CA LYS A 96 -2.65 6.06 0.06
C LYS A 96 -3.76 6.27 -0.98
N VAL A 97 -3.90 5.37 -1.96
CA VAL A 97 -4.94 5.46 -3.00
C VAL A 97 -6.35 5.40 -2.40
N ASN A 98 -6.50 4.69 -1.27
CA ASN A 98 -7.76 4.54 -0.57
C ASN A 98 -8.00 5.63 0.48
N THR A 99 -6.94 6.17 1.07
CA THR A 99 -7.04 7.13 2.18
C THR A 99 -6.91 8.59 1.77
N MET A 100 -6.43 8.86 0.55
CA MET A 100 -6.32 10.22 0.05
C MET A 100 -7.70 10.89 -0.07
N GLY A 101 -7.80 12.13 0.41
CA GLY A 101 -9.02 12.93 0.32
C GLY A 101 -9.32 13.38 -1.11
N ALA A 102 -10.49 13.97 -1.30
CA ALA A 102 -10.84 14.64 -2.55
C ALA A 102 -9.84 15.78 -2.84
N MET A 103 -9.49 15.96 -4.11
CA MET A 103 -8.79 17.15 -4.55
C MET A 103 -9.67 18.39 -4.41
N ALA A 104 -9.05 19.57 -4.28
CA ALA A 104 -9.79 20.83 -4.32
C ALA A 104 -10.49 21.00 -5.68
N ASP A 105 -11.71 21.54 -5.69
CA ASP A 105 -12.54 21.65 -6.90
C ASP A 105 -11.88 22.54 -7.98
N ASP A 106 -11.06 23.50 -7.58
CA ASP A 106 -10.32 24.42 -8.44
C ASP A 106 -8.92 23.92 -8.84
N ALA A 107 -8.48 22.76 -8.33
CA ALA A 107 -7.15 22.21 -8.59
C ALA A 107 -6.89 21.94 -10.09
N LEU A 108 -7.97 21.83 -10.89
CA LEU A 108 -7.93 21.58 -12.32
C LEU A 108 -8.31 22.80 -13.18
N ALA A 109 -8.46 23.99 -12.59
CA ALA A 109 -8.92 25.19 -13.28
C ALA A 109 -7.95 25.74 -14.34
N ASP A 110 -6.67 25.35 -14.30
CA ASP A 110 -5.65 25.75 -15.27
C ASP A 110 -4.80 24.55 -15.75
N VAL A 111 -5.03 24.13 -17.00
CA VAL A 111 -4.28 23.04 -17.63
C VAL A 111 -2.84 23.42 -17.94
N ALA A 112 -2.54 24.69 -18.19
CA ALA A 112 -1.16 25.12 -18.46
C ALA A 112 -0.29 24.91 -17.21
N ALA A 113 -0.78 25.31 -16.04
CA ALA A 113 -0.10 25.02 -14.77
C ALA A 113 -0.01 23.52 -14.45
N LEU A 114 -1.01 22.70 -14.81
CA LEU A 114 -0.92 21.25 -14.59
C LEU A 114 0.17 20.58 -15.42
N ARG A 115 0.43 21.06 -16.64
CA ARG A 115 1.46 20.50 -17.54
C ARG A 115 2.89 20.67 -17.02
N THR A 116 3.13 21.59 -16.10
CA THR A 116 4.45 21.82 -15.51
C THR A 116 4.73 20.90 -14.31
N ARG A 117 3.71 20.16 -13.84
CA ARG A 117 3.82 19.26 -12.68
C ARG A 117 4.27 17.87 -13.10
N SER A 118 5.08 17.25 -12.25
CA SER A 118 5.43 15.84 -12.40
C SER A 118 4.23 14.92 -12.09
N PRO A 119 4.23 13.67 -12.59
CA PRO A 119 3.20 12.70 -12.25
C PRO A 119 3.02 12.45 -10.74
N ALA A 120 4.08 12.63 -9.94
CA ALA A 120 3.98 12.54 -8.48
C ALA A 120 3.21 13.74 -7.91
N GLN A 121 3.55 14.95 -8.33
CA GLN A 121 2.87 16.18 -7.91
C GLN A 121 1.39 16.21 -8.32
N LEU A 122 1.05 15.63 -9.47
CA LEU A 122 -0.35 15.49 -9.90
C LEU A 122 -1.14 14.52 -9.00
N ARG A 123 -0.54 13.42 -8.55
CA ARG A 123 -1.18 12.49 -7.60
C ARG A 123 -1.40 13.10 -6.23
N GLU A 124 -0.49 13.97 -5.79
CA GLU A 124 -0.64 14.70 -4.51
C GLU A 124 -1.79 15.73 -4.52
N LEU A 125 -2.39 16.05 -5.67
CA LEU A 125 -3.58 16.90 -5.71
C LEU A 125 -4.76 16.30 -4.96
N GLY A 126 -4.83 14.97 -4.82
CA GLY A 126 -5.93 14.26 -4.19
C GLY A 126 -6.74 13.41 -5.18
N ARG A 127 -7.81 12.79 -4.67
CA ARG A 127 -8.72 11.94 -5.44
C ARG A 127 -9.64 12.81 -6.30
N LEU A 128 -9.83 12.41 -7.56
CA LEU A 128 -10.87 12.98 -8.42
C LEU A 128 -12.24 12.48 -7.96
N ALA A 129 -12.88 13.23 -7.07
CA ALA A 129 -14.12 12.81 -6.39
C ALA A 129 -15.39 13.15 -7.18
N HIS A 130 -15.29 14.05 -8.16
CA HIS A 130 -16.42 14.56 -8.92
C HIS A 130 -16.11 14.56 -10.43
N PRO A 131 -17.14 14.46 -11.29
CA PRO A 131 -16.97 14.67 -12.72
C PRO A 131 -16.50 16.10 -13.01
N MET A 132 -15.55 16.21 -13.93
CA MET A 132 -14.91 17.47 -14.31
C MET A 132 -15.04 17.66 -15.82
N LEU A 133 -15.53 18.81 -16.25
CA LEU A 133 -15.75 19.15 -17.65
C LEU A 133 -14.82 20.27 -18.08
N ARG A 134 -14.19 20.08 -19.24
CA ARG A 134 -13.47 21.12 -19.97
C ARG A 134 -13.98 21.16 -21.40
N ARG A 135 -14.43 22.33 -21.85
CA ARG A 135 -14.80 22.58 -23.25
C ARG A 135 -13.62 23.10 -24.04
N ARG A 136 -13.75 23.03 -25.37
CA ARG A 136 -12.74 23.57 -26.28
C ARG A 136 -12.57 25.07 -26.02
N GLY A 137 -11.32 25.50 -25.84
CA GLY A 137 -10.99 26.90 -25.57
C GLY A 137 -10.96 27.27 -24.08
N GLU A 138 -11.49 26.44 -23.18
CA GLU A 138 -11.46 26.72 -21.74
C GLU A 138 -10.04 26.47 -21.16
N PRO A 139 -9.60 27.31 -20.20
CA PRO A 139 -8.27 27.21 -19.59
C PRO A 139 -8.09 25.93 -18.75
N GLY A 140 -9.18 25.43 -18.16
CA GLY A 140 -9.16 24.19 -17.39
C GLY A 140 -10.53 23.59 -17.19
N PHE A 141 -10.66 22.77 -16.15
CA PHE A 141 -11.86 22.00 -15.87
C PHE A 141 -12.74 22.67 -14.81
N THR A 142 -14.03 22.44 -14.93
CA THR A 142 -15.05 22.85 -13.96
C THR A 142 -15.81 21.62 -13.47
N ARG A 143 -16.19 21.62 -12.18
CA ARG A 143 -17.01 20.55 -11.61
C ARG A 143 -18.42 20.58 -12.20
N ILE A 144 -18.94 19.41 -12.54
CA ILE A 144 -20.33 19.22 -12.96
C ILE A 144 -21.00 18.10 -12.15
N SER A 145 -22.33 18.00 -12.23
CA SER A 145 -23.05 16.90 -11.60
C SER A 145 -22.86 15.58 -12.37
N TRP A 146 -23.13 14.46 -11.70
CA TRP A 146 -23.15 13.14 -12.36
C TRP A 146 -24.23 13.07 -13.46
N ASP A 147 -25.42 13.63 -13.22
CA ASP A 147 -26.49 13.66 -14.23
C ASP A 147 -26.06 14.44 -15.48
N GLN A 148 -25.40 15.58 -15.31
CA GLN A 148 -24.85 16.36 -16.42
C GLN A 148 -23.76 15.59 -17.17
N ALA A 149 -22.86 14.92 -16.44
CA ALA A 149 -21.78 14.14 -17.03
C ALA A 149 -22.32 12.96 -17.87
N MET A 150 -23.28 12.22 -17.31
CA MET A 150 -23.89 11.07 -17.99
C MET A 150 -24.74 11.49 -19.19
N ALA A 151 -25.53 12.56 -19.06
CA ALA A 151 -26.30 13.10 -20.18
C ALA A 151 -25.38 13.54 -21.33
N LEU A 152 -24.32 14.30 -21.02
CA LEU A 152 -23.35 14.76 -22.02
C LEU A 152 -22.64 13.59 -22.72
N ALA A 153 -22.20 12.58 -21.96
CA ALA A 153 -21.58 11.38 -22.54
C ALA A 153 -22.56 10.64 -23.45
N ALA A 154 -23.78 10.39 -22.99
CA ALA A 154 -24.80 9.67 -23.75
C ALA A 154 -25.21 10.41 -25.04
N ASP A 155 -25.36 11.73 -25.00
CA ASP A 155 -25.66 12.54 -26.17
C ASP A 155 -24.56 12.45 -27.23
N ARG A 156 -23.28 12.47 -26.80
CA ARG A 156 -22.14 12.39 -27.72
C ARG A 156 -21.97 11.00 -28.32
N VAL A 157 -22.24 9.95 -27.54
CA VAL A 157 -22.24 8.58 -28.05
C VAL A 157 -23.37 8.38 -29.06
N ARG A 158 -24.60 8.84 -28.76
CA ARG A 158 -25.73 8.77 -29.71
C ARG A 158 -25.47 9.51 -31.02
N ALA A 159 -24.77 10.64 -30.96
CA ALA A 159 -24.45 11.44 -32.14
C ALA A 159 -23.25 10.89 -32.94
N ALA A 160 -22.47 9.96 -32.39
CA ALA A 160 -21.35 9.34 -33.06
C ALA A 160 -21.82 8.19 -33.97
N LEU A 161 -21.28 8.14 -35.20
CA LEU A 161 -21.44 6.96 -36.06
C LEU A 161 -20.62 5.78 -35.47
N PRO A 162 -21.04 4.52 -35.69
CA PRO A 162 -20.36 3.36 -35.10
C PRO A 162 -18.85 3.27 -35.42
N ASP A 163 -18.44 3.74 -36.59
CA ASP A 163 -17.05 3.79 -37.06
C ASP A 163 -16.23 4.94 -36.46
N ARG A 164 -16.87 5.85 -35.71
CA ARG A 164 -16.25 7.02 -35.07
C ARG A 164 -16.28 6.96 -33.54
N PHE A 165 -16.65 5.82 -32.98
CA PHE A 165 -16.67 5.55 -31.55
C PHE A 165 -15.78 4.36 -31.20
N GLY A 166 -15.08 4.45 -30.08
CA GLY A 166 -14.26 3.36 -29.56
C GLY A 166 -14.11 3.47 -28.05
N ILE A 167 -13.95 2.34 -27.40
CA ILE A 167 -13.71 2.24 -25.95
C ILE A 167 -12.29 1.71 -25.74
N PHE A 168 -11.53 2.41 -24.90
CA PHE A 168 -10.21 1.96 -24.46
C PHE A 168 -10.26 1.61 -22.98
N THR A 169 -9.95 0.35 -22.66
CA THR A 169 -9.94 -0.17 -21.29
C THR A 169 -8.52 -0.57 -20.87
N THR A 170 -8.23 -0.51 -19.58
CA THR A 170 -6.98 -1.01 -18.98
C THR A 170 -7.24 -2.31 -18.25
N SER A 171 -6.31 -3.27 -18.28
CA SER A 171 -6.41 -4.50 -17.45
C SER A 171 -6.13 -4.25 -15.97
N ARG A 172 -5.47 -3.13 -15.64
CA ARG A 172 -5.13 -2.78 -14.26
C ARG A 172 -6.23 -1.90 -13.67
N GLY A 173 -6.75 -2.33 -12.52
CA GLY A 173 -7.67 -1.54 -11.69
C GLY A 173 -9.14 -1.63 -12.07
N ILE A 174 -9.51 -2.57 -12.95
CA ILE A 174 -10.89 -2.93 -13.24
C ILE A 174 -11.07 -4.45 -13.05
N THR A 175 -12.28 -4.87 -12.75
CA THR A 175 -12.63 -6.28 -12.66
C THR A 175 -13.11 -6.82 -14.01
N ASN A 176 -13.25 -8.14 -14.13
CA ASN A 176 -13.75 -8.75 -15.37
C ASN A 176 -15.18 -8.29 -15.70
N GLU A 177 -15.98 -7.97 -14.68
CA GLU A 177 -17.35 -7.46 -14.80
C GLU A 177 -17.40 -6.02 -15.33
N VAL A 178 -16.36 -5.23 -15.11
CA VAL A 178 -16.24 -3.87 -15.69
C VAL A 178 -15.72 -3.95 -17.12
N TYR A 179 -14.97 -5.01 -17.44
CA TYR A 179 -14.44 -5.23 -18.78
C TYR A 179 -15.50 -5.79 -19.74
N TYR A 180 -16.34 -6.71 -19.25
CA TYR A 180 -17.48 -7.28 -19.99
C TYR A 180 -18.60 -6.25 -20.19
#